data_AF-A0A3B9GN40-F1
#
_entry.id   AF-A0A3B9GN40-F1
#
_cell.length_a   1.000
_cell.length_b   1.000
_cell.length_c   1.000
_cell.angle_alpha   90.00
_cell.angle_beta   90.00
_cell.angle_gamma   90.00
#
_symmetry.space_group_name_H-M   'P 1'
#
loop_
_entity.id
_entity.type
_entity.pdbx_description
1 polymer ?
#
loop_
_entity_poly.entity_id
_entity_poly.type
_entity_poly.pdbx_seq_one_letter_code
_entity_poly.pdbx_strand_id
1 'polypeptide(L)'
;MIIQLLIVLLALYVGSRYGSLALGAISGIGLVILVLGFGLKPGTPPTDVIYIIIAAVTCAGMMQASGGMDWLIQIAERLLRKHPDHITFYAPLCTFFLTVLVGTGHVVYTLMPIICDISLKKGIRPERPCGIASVASQVGITCSPIAA
;
A
#
# COMPACT_ATOMS: atom_id res chain seq x y z
N MET A 1 -9.81 -27.89 18.98
CA MET A 1 -8.68 -27.01 18.63
C MET A 1 -8.10 -27.32 17.24
N ILE A 2 -7.58 -28.52 16.98
CA ILE A 2 -6.94 -28.84 15.68
C ILE A 2 -7.93 -28.75 14.48
N ILE A 3 -9.17 -29.24 14.64
CA ILE A 3 -10.20 -29.16 13.59
C ILE A 3 -10.60 -27.71 13.30
N GLN A 4 -10.72 -26.87 14.33
CA GLN A 4 -11.05 -25.44 14.19
C GLN A 4 -9.92 -24.70 13.46
N LEU A 5 -8.66 -24.99 13.81
CA LEU A 5 -7.49 -24.45 13.13
C LEU A 5 -7.47 -24.86 11.64
N LEU A 6 -7.79 -26.12 11.33
CA LEU A 6 -7.90 -26.61 9.96
C LEU A 6 -8.97 -25.87 9.15
N ILE A 7 -10.13 -25.59 9.76
CA ILE A 7 -11.21 -24.82 9.11
C ILE A 7 -10.73 -23.40 8.79
N VAL A 8 -10.05 -22.73 9.72
CA VAL A 8 -9.49 -21.39 9.49
C VAL A 8 -8.43 -21.43 8.39
N LEU A 9 -7.50 -22.38 8.43
CA LEU A 9 -6.46 -22.53 7.42
C LEU A 9 -7.03 -22.83 6.03
N LEU A 10 -8.04 -23.69 5.93
CA LEU A 10 -8.74 -23.96 4.67
C LEU A 10 -9.47 -22.71 4.17
N ALA A 11 -10.16 -21.97 5.04
CA ALA A 11 -10.82 -20.73 4.67
C ALA A 11 -9.82 -19.67 4.15
N LEU A 12 -8.67 -19.52 4.79
CA LEU A 12 -7.60 -18.63 4.34
C LEU A 12 -6.97 -19.10 3.02
N TYR A 13 -6.70 -20.40 2.88
CA TYR A 13 -6.13 -20.98 1.67
C TYR A 13 -7.05 -20.78 0.46
N VAL A 14 -8.33 -21.14 0.61
CA VAL A 14 -9.33 -20.95 -0.43
C VAL A 14 -9.52 -19.45 -0.70
N GLY A 15 -9.68 -18.64 0.36
CA GLY A 15 -9.86 -17.19 0.24
C GLY A 15 -8.74 -16.48 -0.51
N SER A 16 -7.48 -16.83 -0.25
CA SER A 16 -6.32 -16.19 -0.90
C SER A 16 -6.24 -16.45 -2.41
N ARG A 17 -6.82 -17.54 -2.91
CA ARG A 17 -6.86 -17.88 -4.34
C ARG A 17 -7.84 -17.02 -5.14
N TYR A 18 -8.90 -16.50 -4.50
CA TYR A 18 -9.97 -15.74 -5.17
C TYR A 18 -9.81 -14.21 -5.03
N GLY A 19 -8.70 -13.73 -4.47
CA GLY A 19 -8.39 -12.31 -4.33
C GLY A 19 -8.79 -11.69 -2.98
N SER A 20 -8.45 -10.41 -2.79
CA SER A 20 -8.57 -9.72 -1.49
C SER A 20 -9.99 -9.61 -0.97
N LEU A 21 -10.97 -9.32 -1.84
CA LEU A 21 -12.39 -9.26 -1.47
C LEU A 21 -12.94 -10.63 -1.06
N ALA A 22 -12.57 -11.68 -1.81
CA ALA A 22 -13.02 -13.04 -1.54
C ALA A 22 -12.42 -13.59 -0.24
N LEU A 23 -11.17 -13.25 0.08
CA LEU A 23 -10.52 -13.62 1.33
C LEU A 23 -11.34 -13.15 2.55
N GLY A 24 -11.86 -11.92 2.52
CA GLY A 24 -12.73 -11.40 3.59
C GLY A 24 -14.05 -12.17 3.70
N ALA A 25 -14.75 -12.37 2.59
CA ALA A 25 -16.03 -13.08 2.57
C ALA A 25 -15.90 -14.56 3.02
N ILE A 26 -14.91 -15.27 2.48
CA ILE A 26 -14.66 -16.69 2.78
C ILE A 26 -14.19 -16.87 4.23
N SER A 27 -13.35 -15.95 4.75
CA SER A 27 -12.95 -15.96 6.16
C SER A 27 -14.14 -15.69 7.08
N GLY A 28 -15.07 -14.82 6.68
CA GLY A 28 -16.32 -14.58 7.39
C GLY A 28 -17.20 -15.83 7.47
N ILE A 29 -17.34 -16.57 6.36
CA ILE A 29 -18.05 -17.86 6.33
C ILE A 29 -17.36 -18.88 7.25
N GLY A 30 -16.03 -18.94 7.25
CA GLY A 30 -15.26 -19.77 8.19
C GLY A 30 -15.56 -19.45 9.65
N LEU A 31 -15.65 -18.16 9.99
CA LEU A 31 -16.05 -17.68 11.32
C LEU A 31 -17.49 -18.10 11.69
N VAL A 32 -18.44 -18.00 10.75
CA VAL A 32 -19.82 -18.45 10.96
C VAL A 32 -19.88 -19.95 11.26
N ILE A 33 -19.12 -20.77 10.52
CA ILE A 33 -19.03 -22.22 10.76
C ILE A 33 -18.45 -22.52 12.15
N LEU A 34 -17.46 -21.75 12.59
CA LEU A 34 -16.83 -21.92 13.91
C LEU A 34 -17.76 -21.52 15.06
N VAL A 35 -18.53 -20.45 14.90
CA VAL A 35 -19.45 -19.95 15.94
C VAL A 35 -20.74 -20.78 16.00
N LEU A 36 -21.40 -21.04 14.86
CA LEU A 36 -22.67 -21.77 14.81
C LEU A 36 -22.48 -23.30 14.88
N GLY A 37 -21.41 -23.83 14.29
CA GLY A 37 -21.16 -25.27 14.22
C GLY A 37 -20.43 -25.83 15.44
N PHE A 38 -19.42 -25.12 15.94
CA PHE A 38 -18.61 -25.56 17.09
C PHE A 38 -18.95 -24.84 18.41
N GLY A 39 -19.93 -23.94 18.40
CA GLY A 39 -20.40 -23.24 19.61
C GLY A 39 -19.35 -22.32 20.24
N LEU A 40 -18.36 -21.87 19.47
CA LEU A 40 -17.35 -20.94 19.97
C LEU A 40 -17.98 -19.59 20.28
N LYS A 41 -17.59 -19.00 21.42
CA LYS A 41 -18.06 -17.66 21.79
C LYS A 41 -17.56 -16.65 20.73
N PRO A 42 -18.44 -15.80 20.18
CA PRO A 42 -18.03 -14.71 19.31
C PRO A 42 -17.09 -13.77 20.08
N GLY A 43 -15.99 -13.37 19.44
CA GLY A 43 -15.14 -12.29 19.95
C GLY A 43 -15.83 -10.94 19.82
N THR A 44 -15.26 -9.92 20.46
CA THR A 44 -15.69 -8.54 20.25
C THR A 44 -15.27 -8.06 18.85
N PRO A 45 -16.17 -7.42 18.08
CA PRO A 45 -15.81 -6.89 16.78
C PRO A 45 -14.76 -5.76 16.94
N PRO A 46 -13.72 -5.69 16.09
CA PRO A 46 -12.70 -4.67 16.17
C PRO A 46 -13.19 -3.35 15.55
N THR A 47 -14.14 -2.68 16.22
CA THR A 47 -14.80 -1.46 15.73
C THR A 47 -13.82 -0.34 15.43
N ASP A 48 -12.82 -0.15 16.28
CA ASP A 48 -11.81 0.90 16.11
C ASP A 48 -11.04 0.73 14.80
N VAL A 49 -10.63 -0.51 14.49
CA VAL A 49 -9.91 -0.85 13.27
C VAL A 49 -10.80 -0.63 12.04
N ILE A 50 -12.07 -1.04 12.10
CA ILE A 50 -13.02 -0.83 11.00
C ILE A 50 -13.20 0.65 10.71
N TYR A 51 -13.35 1.48 11.74
CA TYR A 51 -13.51 2.93 11.58
C TYR A 51 -12.25 3.60 11.03
N ILE A 52 -11.06 3.19 11.49
CA ILE A 52 -9.79 3.68 10.96
C ILE A 52 -9.66 3.36 9.46
N ILE A 53 -9.97 2.13 9.05
CA ILE A 53 -9.91 1.72 7.63
C ILE A 53 -10.89 2.53 6.79
N ILE A 54 -12.14 2.70 7.26
CA ILE A 54 -13.15 3.49 6.54
C ILE A 54 -12.68 4.94 6.39
N ALA A 55 -12.22 5.57 7.46
CA ALA A 55 -11.73 6.94 7.43
C ALA A 55 -10.54 7.11 6.47
N ALA A 56 -9.58 6.19 6.52
CA ALA A 56 -8.41 6.20 5.64
C ALA A 56 -8.80 6.04 4.16
N VAL A 57 -9.63 5.05 3.83
CA VAL A 57 -10.07 4.80 2.45
C VAL A 57 -10.92 5.94 1.91
N THR A 58 -11.80 6.53 2.73
CA THR A 58 -12.58 7.72 2.33
C THR A 58 -11.66 8.92 2.07
N CYS A 59 -10.66 9.16 2.93
CA CYS A 59 -9.69 10.24 2.73
C CYS A 59 -8.88 10.04 1.44
N ALA A 60 -8.35 8.82 1.23
CA ALA A 60 -7.62 8.47 0.01
C ALA A 60 -8.50 8.62 -1.24
N GLY A 61 -9.76 8.19 -1.18
CA GLY A 61 -10.74 8.36 -2.25
C GLY A 61 -11.03 9.82 -2.56
N MET A 62 -11.17 10.67 -1.54
CA MET A 62 -11.36 12.12 -1.70
C MET A 62 -10.11 12.79 -2.30
N MET A 63 -8.91 12.37 -1.89
CA MET A 63 -7.65 12.86 -2.46
C MET A 63 -7.51 12.46 -3.94
N GLN A 64 -7.95 11.26 -4.32
CA GLN A 64 -8.00 10.82 -5.71
C GLN A 64 -9.05 11.62 -6.51
N ALA A 65 -10.27 11.74 -5.98
CA ALA A 65 -11.39 12.40 -6.65
C ALA A 65 -11.16 13.91 -6.88
N SER A 66 -10.43 14.55 -5.97
CA SER A 66 -10.04 15.97 -6.09
C SER A 66 -8.84 16.21 -7.02
N GLY A 67 -8.20 15.16 -7.54
CA GLY A 67 -6.95 15.28 -8.30
C GLY A 67 -5.72 15.64 -7.45
N GLY A 68 -5.84 15.56 -6.12
CA GLY A 68 -4.75 15.86 -5.18
C GLY A 68 -3.53 14.95 -5.36
N MET A 69 -3.76 13.69 -5.76
CA MET A 69 -2.68 12.76 -6.08
C MET A 69 -1.86 13.21 -7.30
N ASP A 70 -2.51 13.66 -8.37
CA ASP A 70 -1.83 14.17 -9.55
C ASP A 70 -1.04 15.44 -9.24
N TRP A 71 -1.58 16.29 -8.36
CA TRP A 71 -0.89 17.48 -7.88
C TRP A 71 0.38 17.16 -7.09
N LEU A 72 0.34 16.16 -6.20
CA LEU A 72 1.52 15.68 -5.46
C LEU A 72 2.60 15.13 -6.40
N ILE A 73 2.20 14.37 -7.42
CA ILE A 73 3.13 13.83 -8.42
C ILE A 73 3.77 14.96 -9.23
N GLN A 74 3.01 15.98 -9.62
CA GLN A 74 3.56 17.15 -10.32
C GLN A 74 4.60 17.90 -9.48
N ILE A 75 4.39 18.01 -8.17
CA ILE A 75 5.38 18.61 -7.26
C ILE A 75 6.65 17.78 -7.20
N ALA A 76 6.52 16.47 -7.04
CA ALA A 76 7.66 15.57 -7.05
C ALA A 76 8.43 15.64 -8.37
N GLU A 77 7.72 15.68 -9.50
CA GLU A 77 8.33 15.85 -10.82
C GLU A 77 9.10 17.17 -10.92
N ARG A 78 8.49 18.30 -10.53
CA ARG A 78 9.16 19.61 -10.55
C ARG A 78 10.42 19.62 -9.69
N LEU A 79 10.37 19.00 -8.50
CA LEU A 79 11.51 18.91 -7.59
C LEU A 79 12.65 18.07 -8.20
N LEU A 80 12.33 16.91 -8.77
CA LEU A 80 13.30 16.03 -9.43
C LEU A 80 13.90 16.66 -10.69
N ARG A 81 13.09 17.37 -11.49
CA ARG A 81 13.57 18.10 -12.68
C ARG A 81 14.46 19.29 -12.33
N LYS A 82 14.30 19.89 -11.15
CA LYS A 82 15.13 21.02 -10.68
C LYS A 82 16.54 20.57 -10.27
N HIS A 83 16.71 19.33 -9.81
CA HIS A 83 17.99 18.78 -9.36
C HIS A 83 18.36 17.47 -10.10
N PRO A 84 18.52 17.49 -11.43
CA PRO A 84 18.77 16.28 -12.23
C PRO A 84 20.16 15.67 -11.99
N ASP A 85 21.16 16.47 -11.60
CA ASP A 85 22.54 16.02 -11.31
C ASP A 85 22.63 15.04 -10.12
N HIS A 86 21.67 15.08 -9.21
CA HIS A 86 21.67 14.29 -7.97
C HIS A 86 20.45 13.38 -7.87
N ILE A 87 19.94 12.90 -9.01
CA ILE A 87 18.70 12.11 -9.05
C ILE A 87 18.77 10.84 -8.20
N THR A 88 19.94 10.21 -8.07
CA THR A 88 20.13 8.99 -7.26
C THR A 88 19.86 9.23 -5.77
N PHE A 89 19.96 10.46 -5.29
CA PHE A 89 19.65 10.83 -3.91
C PHE A 89 18.24 11.41 -3.78
N TYR A 90 17.85 12.33 -4.68
CA TYR A 90 16.55 12.97 -4.61
C TYR A 90 15.38 12.05 -4.98
N ALA A 91 15.57 11.10 -5.90
CA ALA A 91 14.52 10.14 -6.28
C ALA A 91 14.02 9.32 -5.08
N PRO A 92 14.86 8.59 -4.33
CA PRO A 92 14.39 7.82 -3.18
C PRO A 92 13.84 8.69 -2.05
N LEU A 93 14.38 9.88 -1.81
CA LEU A 93 13.84 10.82 -0.83
C LEU A 93 12.42 11.26 -1.21
N CYS A 94 12.21 11.71 -2.45
CA CYS A 94 10.89 12.07 -2.96
C CYS A 94 9.93 10.88 -2.86
N THR A 95 10.35 9.69 -3.29
CA THR A 95 9.50 8.49 -3.22
C THR A 95 9.15 8.14 -1.79
N PHE A 96 10.10 8.18 -0.85
CA PHE A 96 9.84 7.93 0.57
C PHE A 96 8.78 8.89 1.14
N PHE A 97 8.97 10.21 0.98
CA PHE A 97 8.02 11.20 1.49
C PHE A 97 6.64 11.06 0.84
N LEU A 98 6.59 10.81 -0.46
CA LEU A 98 5.32 10.67 -1.17
C LEU A 98 4.60 9.39 -0.74
N THR A 99 5.33 8.29 -0.50
CA THR A 99 4.76 7.07 0.06
C THR A 99 4.27 7.24 1.49
N VAL A 100 4.98 8.00 2.34
CA VAL A 100 4.50 8.32 3.71
C VAL A 100 3.18 9.09 3.66
N LEU A 101 3.07 10.08 2.77
CA LEU A 101 1.89 10.94 2.64
C LEU A 101 0.68 10.22 2.04
N VAL A 102 0.91 9.41 1.00
CA VAL A 102 -0.16 8.67 0.31
C VAL A 102 -0.52 7.38 1.04
N GLY A 103 0.41 6.81 1.80
CA GLY A 103 0.22 5.59 2.58
C GLY A 103 0.27 4.29 1.76
N THR A 104 0.74 4.33 0.51
CA THR A 104 0.81 3.12 -0.34
C THR A 104 2.16 2.95 -1.03
N GLY A 105 2.65 1.71 -1.06
CA GLY A 105 3.91 1.36 -1.72
C GLY A 105 3.89 1.49 -3.24
N HIS A 106 2.70 1.51 -3.82
CA HIS A 106 2.47 1.55 -5.25
C HIS A 106 2.71 2.93 -5.88
N VAL A 107 2.91 3.96 -5.06
CA VAL A 107 3.37 5.28 -5.49
C VAL A 107 4.66 5.22 -6.31
N VAL A 108 5.52 4.23 -6.06
CA VAL A 108 6.74 4.07 -6.86
C VAL A 108 6.43 3.87 -8.36
N TYR A 109 5.31 3.25 -8.71
CA TYR A 109 4.99 2.95 -10.11
C TYR A 109 4.70 4.21 -10.93
N THR A 110 4.18 5.26 -10.30
CA THR A 110 3.94 6.54 -10.98
C THR A 110 5.21 7.38 -11.08
N LEU A 111 6.11 7.30 -10.09
CA LEU A 111 7.39 8.02 -10.11
C LEU A 111 8.46 7.34 -10.96
N MET A 112 8.42 6.00 -11.12
CA MET A 112 9.39 5.23 -11.88
C MET A 112 9.64 5.79 -13.30
N PRO A 113 8.62 6.04 -14.14
CA PRO A 113 8.85 6.58 -15.48
C PRO A 113 9.48 7.97 -15.45
N ILE A 114 9.13 8.80 -14.46
CA ILE A 114 9.67 10.16 -14.29
C ILE A 114 11.16 10.11 -13.92
N ILE A 115 11.50 9.27 -12.93
CA ILE A 115 12.89 9.07 -12.49
C ILE A 115 13.74 8.52 -13.63
N CYS A 116 13.22 7.53 -14.36
CA CYS A 116 13.92 6.90 -15.46
C CYS A 116 14.07 7.88 -16.67
N ASP A 117 13.10 8.75 -16.99
CA ASP A 117 13.21 9.82 -18.01
C ASP A 117 14.31 10.84 -17.66
N ILE A 118 14.31 11.35 -16.44
CA ILE A 118 15.32 12.34 -15.99
C ILE A 118 16.71 11.70 -15.95
N SER A 119 16.81 10.44 -15.52
CA SER A 119 18.08 9.69 -15.49
C SER A 119 18.66 9.51 -16.90
N LEU A 120 17.83 9.10 -17.87
CA LEU A 120 18.24 8.92 -19.26
C LEU A 120 18.70 10.24 -19.90
N LYS A 121 17.95 11.34 -19.70
CA LYS A 121 18.32 12.67 -20.21
C LYS A 121 19.65 13.16 -19.66
N LYS A 122 20.01 12.77 -18.44
CA LYS A 122 21.27 13.15 -17.81
C LYS A 122 22.43 12.18 -18.09
N GLY A 123 22.16 11.04 -18.74
CA GLY A 123 23.16 9.99 -18.97
C GLY A 123 23.48 9.17 -17.71
N ILE A 124 22.63 9.20 -16.69
CA ILE A 124 22.74 8.39 -15.47
C ILE A 124 22.05 7.05 -15.73
N ARG A 125 22.70 5.94 -15.34
CA ARG A 125 22.09 4.60 -15.46
C ARG A 125 20.81 4.53 -14.60
N PRO A 126 19.62 4.34 -15.19
CA PRO A 126 18.33 4.44 -14.48
C PRO A 126 18.10 3.32 -13.47
N GLU A 127 18.75 2.18 -13.66
CA GLU A 127 18.69 1.00 -12.79
C GLU A 127 18.95 1.35 -11.31
N ARG A 128 19.91 2.26 -11.07
CA ARG A 128 20.31 2.68 -9.71
C ARG A 128 19.24 3.53 -9.01
N PRO A 129 18.81 4.69 -9.55
CA PRO A 129 17.78 5.52 -8.92
C PRO A 129 16.41 4.83 -8.89
N CYS A 130 16.03 4.13 -9.96
CA CYS A 130 14.74 3.43 -10.05
C CYS A 130 14.69 2.25 -9.03
N GLY A 131 15.81 1.53 -8.81
CA GLY A 131 15.90 0.47 -7.79
C GLY A 131 15.82 0.97 -6.35
N ILE A 132 16.58 2.02 -5.99
CA ILE A 132 16.60 2.56 -4.62
C ILE A 132 15.26 3.23 -4.29
N ALA A 133 14.59 3.85 -5.27
CA ALA A 133 13.25 4.42 -5.09
C ALA A 133 12.20 3.36 -4.68
N SER A 134 12.29 2.13 -5.23
CA SER A 134 11.39 1.03 -4.84
C SER A 134 11.57 0.61 -3.38
N VAL A 135 12.82 0.49 -2.93
CA VAL A 135 13.13 0.19 -1.52
C VAL A 135 12.64 1.32 -0.62
N ALA A 136 12.91 2.57 -1.00
CA ALA A 136 12.46 3.75 -0.26
C ALA A 136 10.93 3.82 -0.14
N SER A 137 10.19 3.39 -1.16
CA SER A 137 8.74 3.27 -1.08
C SER A 137 8.31 2.26 -0.01
N GLN A 138 8.88 1.05 -0.01
CA GLN A 138 8.53 0.03 0.99
C GLN A 138 8.86 0.45 2.43
N VAL A 139 10.00 1.12 2.62
CA VAL A 139 10.38 1.72 3.92
C VAL A 139 9.45 2.89 4.26
N GLY A 140 8.98 3.66 3.27
CA GLY A 140 8.01 4.74 3.49
C GLY A 140 6.66 4.24 4.00
N ILE A 141 6.20 3.06 3.55
CA ILE A 141 4.91 2.50 4.00
C ILE A 141 4.95 2.25 5.49
N THR A 142 6.04 1.70 6.02
CA THR A 142 6.15 1.40 7.45
C THR A 142 6.21 2.66 8.32
N CYS A 143 6.55 3.80 7.74
CA CYS A 143 6.50 5.10 8.40
C CYS A 143 5.15 5.83 8.24
N SER A 144 4.22 5.31 7.43
CA SER A 144 2.93 5.96 7.20
C SER A 144 1.95 5.65 8.33
N PRO A 145 1.31 6.65 8.96
CA PRO A 145 0.33 6.44 10.02
C PRO A 145 -0.97 5.79 9.50
N ILE A 146 -1.18 5.78 8.19
CA ILE A 146 -2.34 5.17 7.54
C ILE A 146 -2.13 3.65 7.34
N ALA A 147 -0.87 3.21 7.24
CA ALA A 147 -0.52 1.82 6.98
C ALA A 147 -0.19 1.02 8.25
N ALA A 148 -0.09 1.69 9.41
CA ALA A 148 0.24 1.12 10.72
C ALA A 148 -0.98 0.62 11.50
#